data_AF-A0A7J9ICR5-F1
#
_entry.id   AF-A0A7J9ICR5-F1
#
_cell.length_a   1.000
_cell.length_b   1.000
_cell.length_c   1.000
_cell.angle_alpha   90.00
_cell.angle_beta   90.00
_cell.angle_gamma   90.00
#
_symmetry.space_group_name_H-M   'P 1'
#
loop_
_entity.id
_entity.type
_entity.pdbx_description
1 polymer ?
#
loop_
_entity_poly.entity_id
_entity_poly.type
_entity_poly.pdbx_seq_one_letter_code
_entity_poly.pdbx_strand_id
1 'polypeptide(L)'
;MSMKEFLMKVKGCCDSLASCGEVISEHEHVTAILNGLPPKYESVITIVTASQVPYIVQGVTFMLLDAEARQQVVNCEVSSSANMVSYQSTDSVPNGLIPPY
;
A
#
# COMPACT_ATOMS: atom_id res chain seq x y z
N MET A 1 10.60 3.58 4.53
CA MET A 1 11.13 3.75 3.17
C MET A 1 9.95 3.59 2.22
N SER A 2 9.67 4.63 1.44
CA SER A 2 8.63 4.61 0.41
C SER A 2 9.06 3.81 -0.81
N MET A 3 8.10 3.39 -1.62
CA MET A 3 8.33 2.68 -2.88
C MET A 3 9.20 3.52 -3.83
N LYS A 4 8.96 4.83 -3.90
CA LYS A 4 9.78 5.74 -4.69
C LYS A 4 11.25 5.73 -4.25
N GLU A 5 11.51 5.82 -2.94
CA GLU A 5 12.87 5.73 -2.41
C GLU A 5 13.51 4.38 -2.75
N PHE A 6 12.74 3.29 -2.72
CA PHE A 6 13.24 1.95 -3.01
C PHE A 6 13.69 1.82 -4.46
N LEU A 7 12.82 2.22 -5.38
CA LEU A 7 13.10 2.20 -6.82
C LEU A 7 14.28 3.11 -7.19
N MET A 8 14.42 4.27 -6.53
CA MET A 8 15.59 5.13 -6.73
C MET A 8 16.90 4.48 -6.26
N LYS A 9 16.90 3.73 -5.14
CA LYS A 9 18.08 3.00 -4.70
C LYS A 9 18.47 1.89 -5.68
N VAL A 10 17.50 1.10 -6.14
CA VAL A 10 17.75 0.03 -7.12
C VAL A 10 18.32 0.62 -8.41
N LYS A 11 17.71 1.68 -8.94
CA LYS A 11 18.24 2.38 -10.13
C LYS A 11 19.66 2.90 -9.91
N GLY A 12 19.93 3.51 -8.75
CA GLY A 12 21.28 4.00 -8.42
C GLY A 12 22.33 2.90 -8.39
N CYS A 13 21.98 1.71 -7.92
CA CYS A 13 22.85 0.53 -8.00
C CYS A 13 23.11 0.13 -9.45
N CYS A 14 22.06 0.02 -10.28
CA CYS A 14 22.21 -0.31 -11.70
C CYS A 14 23.05 0.73 -12.46
N ASP A 15 22.83 2.02 -12.22
CA ASP A 15 23.60 3.11 -12.84
C ASP A 15 25.08 3.04 -12.41
N SER A 16 25.36 2.72 -11.15
CA SER A 16 26.73 2.57 -10.64
C SER A 16 27.44 1.38 -11.28
N LEU A 17 26.75 0.24 -11.42
CA LEU A 17 27.28 -0.94 -12.11
C LEU A 17 27.55 -0.64 -13.59
N ALA A 18 26.63 0.04 -14.27
CA ALA A 18 26.79 0.46 -15.66
C ALA A 18 27.98 1.41 -15.84
N SER A 19 28.22 2.33 -14.89
CA SER A 19 29.40 3.20 -14.87
C SER A 19 30.72 2.42 -14.76
N CYS A 20 30.70 1.27 -14.08
CA CYS A 20 31.82 0.33 -14.01
C CYS A 20 31.94 -0.60 -15.24
N GLY A 21 31.07 -0.44 -16.25
CA GLY A 21 31.04 -1.25 -17.46
C GLY A 21 30.13 -2.48 -17.38
N GLU A 22 29.41 -2.68 -16.27
CA GLU A 22 28.51 -3.81 -16.08
C GLU A 22 27.06 -3.39 -16.38
N VAL A 23 26.59 -3.69 -17.59
CA VAL A 23 25.23 -3.32 -18.02
C VAL A 23 24.23 -4.37 -17.54
N ILE A 24 23.32 -3.95 -16.68
CA ILE A 24 22.23 -4.79 -16.19
C ILE A 24 21.16 -4.94 -17.28
N SER A 25 20.78 -6.18 -17.61
CA SER A 25 19.68 -6.42 -18.53
C SER A 25 18.33 -6.02 -17.92
N GLU A 26 17.32 -5.81 -18.77
CA GLU A 26 15.98 -5.44 -18.30
C GLU A 26 15.38 -6.51 -17.37
N HIS A 27 15.54 -7.78 -17.71
CA HIS A 27 15.07 -8.90 -16.90
C HIS A 27 15.75 -8.95 -15.52
N GLU A 28 17.08 -8.76 -15.48
CA GLU A 28 17.82 -8.72 -14.21
C GLU A 28 17.39 -7.55 -13.34
N HIS A 29 17.17 -6.37 -13.93
CA HIS A 29 16.68 -5.20 -13.21
C HIS A 29 15.29 -5.48 -12.61
N VAL A 30 14.36 -6.01 -13.40
CA VAL A 30 13.02 -6.39 -12.90
C VAL A 30 13.13 -7.43 -11.78
N THR A 31 13.97 -8.46 -11.96
CA THR A 31 14.20 -9.48 -10.94
C THR A 31 14.76 -8.89 -9.65
N ALA A 32 15.72 -7.97 -9.74
CA ALA A 32 16.30 -7.28 -8.59
C ALA A 32 15.27 -6.44 -7.85
N ILE A 33 14.35 -5.77 -8.57
CA ILE A 33 13.21 -5.07 -7.98
C ILE A 33 12.35 -6.06 -7.19
N LEU A 34 11.88 -7.13 -7.84
CA LEU A 34 10.94 -8.09 -7.22
C LEU A 34 11.54 -8.78 -5.98
N ASN A 35 12.81 -9.18 -6.04
CA ASN A 35 13.50 -9.83 -4.91
C ASN A 35 13.70 -8.88 -3.71
N GLY A 36 13.68 -7.56 -3.95
CA GLY A 36 13.81 -6.56 -2.89
C GLY A 36 12.49 -6.13 -2.26
N LEU A 37 11.34 -6.64 -2.73
CA LEU A 37 10.02 -6.22 -2.26
C LEU A 37 9.63 -6.91 -0.94
N PRO A 38 8.96 -6.20 -0.01
CA PRO A 38 8.37 -6.81 1.17
C PRO A 38 7.07 -7.57 0.85
N PRO A 39 6.63 -8.50 1.73
CA PRO A 39 5.46 -9.36 1.48
C PRO A 39 4.12 -8.64 1.22
N LYS A 40 4.00 -7.35 1.54
CA LYS A 40 2.79 -6.57 1.22
C LYS A 40 2.59 -6.35 -0.30
N TYR A 41 3.58 -6.67 -1.12
CA TYR A 41 3.51 -6.61 -2.59
C TYR A 41 3.48 -8.01 -3.24
N GLU A 42 3.25 -9.09 -2.49
CA GLU A 42 3.19 -10.47 -3.04
C GLU A 42 2.27 -10.60 -4.26
N SER A 43 1.13 -9.90 -4.27
CA SER A 43 0.22 -9.90 -5.42
C SER A 43 0.89 -9.35 -6.69
N VAL A 44 1.66 -8.27 -6.57
CA VAL A 44 2.41 -7.68 -7.69
C VAL A 44 3.50 -8.66 -8.15
N ILE A 45 4.24 -9.26 -7.20
CA ILE A 45 5.29 -10.25 -7.50
C ILE A 45 4.70 -11.42 -8.27
N THR A 46 3.58 -11.97 -7.81
CA THR A 46 2.87 -13.09 -8.44
C THR A 46 2.42 -12.74 -9.85
N ILE A 47 1.81 -11.56 -10.05
CA ILE A 47 1.34 -11.12 -11.37
C ILE A 47 2.51 -10.98 -12.36
N VAL A 48 3.61 -10.36 -11.93
CA VAL A 48 4.78 -10.14 -12.81
C VAL A 48 5.46 -11.46 -13.17
N THR A 49 5.65 -12.34 -12.18
CA THR A 49 6.34 -13.62 -12.37
C THR A 49 5.51 -14.65 -13.14
N ALA A 50 4.19 -14.64 -13.00
CA ALA A 50 3.30 -15.56 -13.72
C ALA A 50 3.03 -15.14 -15.17
N SER A 51 3.38 -13.91 -15.56
CA SER A 51 3.15 -13.43 -16.92
C SER A 51 4.06 -14.13 -17.93
N GLN A 52 3.47 -14.56 -19.04
CA GLN A 52 4.21 -15.11 -20.18
C GLN A 52 4.94 -14.02 -20.98
N VAL A 53 4.52 -12.77 -20.84
CA VAL A 53 5.15 -11.61 -21.47
C VAL A 53 6.05 -10.94 -20.44
N PRO A 54 7.37 -10.78 -20.72
CA PRO A 54 8.27 -10.08 -19.82
C PRO A 54 7.81 -8.65 -19.58
N TYR A 55 7.79 -8.24 -18.31
CA TYR A 55 7.55 -6.85 -17.97
C TYR A 55 8.81 -6.02 -18.18
N ILE A 56 8.63 -4.79 -18.65
CA ILE A 56 9.69 -3.79 -18.71
C ILE A 56 9.82 -3.07 -17.36
N VAL A 57 11.02 -2.56 -17.04
CA VAL A 57 11.31 -1.88 -15.75
C VAL A 57 10.32 -0.75 -15.47
N GLN A 58 10.00 0.05 -16.50
CA GLN A 58 9.07 1.17 -16.37
C GLN A 58 7.66 0.70 -15.96
N GLY A 59 7.19 -0.41 -16.52
CA GLY A 59 5.86 -0.97 -16.23
C GLY A 59 5.77 -1.44 -14.78
N VAL A 60 6.78 -2.17 -14.30
CA VAL A 60 6.85 -2.64 -12.90
C VAL A 60 6.95 -1.45 -11.94
N THR A 61 7.78 -0.45 -12.27
CA THR A 61 7.93 0.79 -11.49
C THR A 61 6.58 1.48 -11.30
N PHE A 62 5.83 1.67 -12.39
CA PHE A 62 4.52 2.33 -12.34
C PHE A 62 3.51 1.52 -11.51
N MET A 63 3.45 0.21 -11.73
CA MET A 63 2.54 -0.67 -11.01
C MET A 63 2.80 -0.67 -9.50
N LEU A 64 4.06 -0.63 -9.08
CA LEU A 64 4.44 -0.56 -7.66
C LEU A 64 4.07 0.78 -7.02
N LEU A 65 4.26 1.89 -7.73
CA LEU A 65 3.86 3.22 -7.25
C LEU A 65 2.33 3.35 -7.12
N ASP A 66 1.58 2.83 -8.10
CA ASP A 66 0.11 2.79 -8.04
C ASP A 66 -0.37 1.92 -6.88
N ALA A 67 0.25 0.75 -6.66
CA ALA A 67 -0.05 -0.12 -5.54
C ALA A 67 0.18 0.58 -4.18
N GLU A 68 1.31 1.28 -4.00
CA GLU A 68 1.59 2.05 -2.78
C GLU A 68 0.58 3.18 -2.55
N ALA A 69 0.17 3.89 -3.61
CA ALA A 69 -0.83 4.96 -3.52
C ALA A 69 -2.20 4.41 -3.06
N ARG A 70 -2.65 3.29 -3.63
CA ARG A 70 -3.92 2.65 -3.25
C ARG A 70 -3.90 2.12 -1.81
N GLN A 71 -2.78 1.55 -1.36
CA GLN A 71 -2.64 1.07 0.02
C GLN A 71 -2.78 2.21 1.05
N GLN A 72 -2.29 3.41 0.74
CA GLN A 72 -2.45 4.58 1.62
C GLN A 72 -3.91 5.02 1.74
N VAL A 73 -4.68 4.95 0.65
CA VAL A 73 -6.12 5.28 0.65
C VAL A 73 -6.90 4.30 1.53
N VAL A 74 -6.69 2.99 1.33
CA VAL A 74 -7.39 1.94 2.11
C VAL A 74 -7.10 2.07 3.62
N ASN A 75 -5.86 2.38 3.99
CA ASN A 75 -5.50 2.57 5.40
C ASN A 75 -6.19 3.80 6.04
N CYS A 76 -6.49 4.83 5.24
CA CYS A 76 -7.21 6.02 5.68
C CYS A 76 -8.71 5.74 5.91
N GLU A 77 -9.33 4.98 5.00
CA GLU A 77 -10.75 4.63 5.11
C GLU A 77 -11.04 3.71 6.29
N VAL A 78 -10.21 2.70 6.52
CA VAL A 78 -10.36 1.75 7.65
C VAL A 78 -10.22 2.45 9.00
N SER A 79 -9.37 3.49 9.09
CA SER A 79 -9.23 4.29 10.32
C SER A 79 -10.43 5.20 10.61
N SER A 80 -11.26 5.47 9.59
CA SER A 80 -12.35 6.45 9.66
C SER A 80 -13.73 5.83 9.94
N SER A 81 -13.88 4.50 9.91
CA SER A 81 -15.19 3.83 10.03
C SER A 81 -15.63 3.49 11.46
N ALA A 82 -15.38 4.38 12.44
CA ALA A 82 -15.85 4.22 13.82
C ALA A 82 -17.29 4.77 13.97
N ASN A 83 -18.31 3.95 13.67
CA ASN A 83 -19.70 4.31 13.94
C ASN A 83 -19.99 4.21 15.45
N MET A 84 -19.93 5.33 16.18
CA MET A 84 -20.25 5.38 17.60
C MET A 84 -21.76 5.58 17.80
N VAL A 85 -22.48 4.52 18.18
CA VAL A 85 -23.87 4.61 18.64
C VAL A 85 -23.86 5.03 20.11
N SER A 86 -24.09 6.32 20.37
CA SER A 86 -24.39 6.80 21.72
C SER A 86 -25.83 6.43 22.06
N TYR A 87 -26.01 5.50 23.00
CA TYR A 87 -27.31 5.29 23.64
C TYR A 87 -27.67 6.55 24.43
N GLN A 88 -28.56 7.38 23.88
CA GLN A 88 -29.18 8.44 24.67
C GLN A 88 -30.33 7.81 25.46
N SER A 89 -30.11 7.59 26.75
CA SER A 89 -31.14 7.16 27.69
C SER A 89 -32.33 8.11 27.61
N THR A 90 -33.46 7.61 27.15
CA THR A 90 -34.74 8.30 27.19
C THR A 90 -35.28 8.21 28.62
N ASP A 91 -34.83 9.11 29.49
CA ASP A 91 -35.55 9.39 30.72
C ASP A 91 -36.41 10.64 30.52
N SER A 92 -37.66 10.40 30.15
CA SER A 92 -38.69 11.42 29.95
C SER A 92 -39.17 11.96 31.31
N VAL A 93 -38.84 13.20 31.61
CA VAL A 93 -39.40 14.06 32.68
C VAL A 93 -40.64 14.82 32.10
N PRO A 94 -41.63 15.44 32.83
CA PRO A 94 -41.96 15.60 34.28
C PRO A 94 -43.47 15.41 34.67
N ASN A 95 -43.77 15.66 35.97
CA ASN A 95 -44.98 16.28 36.56
C ASN A 95 -46.14 15.41 37.13
N GLY A 96 -46.11 15.24 38.46
CA GLY A 96 -47.10 15.81 39.40
C GLY A 96 -48.47 15.14 39.58
N LEU A 97 -48.74 14.60 40.78
CA LEU A 97 -49.79 15.03 41.75
C LEU A 97 -50.12 13.94 42.83
N ILE A 98 -49.70 14.25 44.08
CA ILE A 98 -50.40 14.09 45.40
C ILE A 98 -50.51 12.69 46.10
N PRO A 99 -50.30 12.58 47.45
CA PRO A 99 -50.23 11.34 48.29
C PRO A 99 -51.55 11.12 49.09
N PRO A 100 -51.60 10.52 50.32
CA PRO A 100 -51.02 9.31 50.91
C PRO A 100 -52.11 8.27 51.34
N TYR A 101 -51.73 7.07 51.79
CA TYR A 101 -52.34 6.32 52.90
C TYR A 101 -51.36 5.29 53.45
#